data_AF-A0A2X3KCB5-F1
#
_entry.id   AF-A0A2X3KCB5-F1
#
_cell.length_a   1.000
_cell.length_b   1.000
_cell.length_c   1.000
_cell.angle_alpha   90.00
_cell.angle_beta   90.00
_cell.angle_gamma   90.00
#
_symmetry.space_group_name_H-M   'P 1'
#
loop_
_entity.id
_entity.type
_entity.pdbx_description
1 polymer ?
#
loop_
_entity_poly.entity_id
_entity_poly.type
_entity_poly.pdbx_seq_one_letter_code
_entity_poly.pdbx_strand_id
1 'polypeptide(L)'
;MVMCPPSRFIPLAEEIGEIENIGRWVIAEACRQLAEWRSQNIHIPALSVNLSALHFRSNQLPNQVSDAMHAWGIDGHQLTVEITESMMMEHDTEIFKRIQILRDMGVGLSVDDFGTGFSGLSRLVSLPVTEIKIDKSFVDRCLTEKRILALLEAITSIGQSLQFNRRGGRGRNQRAI
;
A
#
# COMPACT_ATOMS: atom_id res chain seq x y z
N MET A 1 -16.85 -22.46 12.03
CA MET A 1 -15.98 -21.39 12.57
C MET A 1 -16.56 -20.06 12.14
N VAL A 2 -16.83 -19.13 13.06
CA VAL A 2 -17.36 -17.79 12.72
C VAL A 2 -16.17 -16.89 12.41
N MET A 3 -16.22 -16.15 11.30
CA MET A 3 -15.17 -15.21 10.92
C MET A 3 -15.27 -13.92 11.75
N CYS A 4 -14.17 -13.48 12.36
CA CYS A 4 -14.09 -12.19 13.03
C CYS A 4 -13.69 -11.10 12.01
N PRO A 5 -14.48 -10.04 11.81
CA PRO A 5 -14.13 -8.98 10.87
C PRO A 5 -12.89 -8.20 11.34
N PRO A 6 -12.00 -7.76 10.42
CA PRO A 6 -10.81 -6.97 10.75
C PRO A 6 -11.12 -5.72 11.59
N SER A 7 -12.23 -5.05 11.30
CA SER A 7 -12.66 -3.85 12.03
C SER A 7 -12.90 -4.06 13.52
N ARG A 8 -13.04 -5.31 13.99
CA ARG A 8 -13.21 -5.62 15.42
C ARG A 8 -11.91 -5.90 16.16
N PHE A 9 -10.88 -6.40 15.49
CA PHE A 9 -9.63 -6.81 16.17
C PHE A 9 -8.43 -5.94 15.82
N ILE A 10 -8.41 -5.28 14.66
CA ILE A 10 -7.30 -4.41 14.25
C ILE A 10 -7.12 -3.23 15.23
N PRO A 11 -8.17 -2.47 15.62
CA PRO A 11 -7.99 -1.38 16.58
C PRO A 11 -7.44 -1.86 17.93
N LEU A 12 -7.91 -3.02 18.40
CA LEU A 12 -7.41 -3.62 19.64
C LEU A 12 -5.95 -4.03 19.50
N ALA A 13 -5.57 -4.66 18.37
CA ALA A 13 -4.19 -5.06 18.11
C ALA A 13 -3.23 -3.86 18.03
N GLU A 14 -3.70 -2.71 17.51
CA GLU A 14 -2.94 -1.46 17.53
C GLU A 14 -2.77 -0.92 18.95
N GLU A 15 -3.83 -0.92 19.75
CA GLU A 15 -3.81 -0.44 21.15
C GLU A 15 -2.84 -1.24 22.02
N ILE A 16 -2.75 -2.55 21.82
CA ILE A 16 -1.86 -3.45 22.59
C ILE A 16 -0.49 -3.69 21.92
N GLY A 17 -0.23 -3.11 20.75
CA GLY A 17 1.03 -3.27 20.01
C GLY A 17 1.20 -4.59 19.23
N GLU A 18 0.22 -5.49 19.26
CA GLU A 18 0.24 -6.76 18.50
C GLU A 18 0.14 -6.57 16.99
N ILE A 19 -0.23 -5.38 16.51
CA ILE A 19 -0.32 -5.09 15.07
C ILE A 19 1.01 -5.31 14.34
N GLU A 20 2.16 -5.11 14.99
CA GLU A 20 3.47 -5.40 14.39
C GLU A 20 3.70 -6.91 14.20
N ASN A 21 3.27 -7.73 15.17
CA ASN A 21 3.38 -9.18 15.07
C ASN A 21 2.45 -9.73 13.99
N ILE A 22 1.22 -9.19 13.91
CA ILE A 22 0.27 -9.51 12.84
C ILE A 22 0.85 -9.10 11.49
N GLY A 23 1.35 -7.87 11.36
CA GLY A 23 1.95 -7.37 10.12
C GLY A 23 3.12 -8.23 9.66
N ARG A 24 4.03 -8.61 10.57
CA ARG A 24 5.14 -9.53 10.27
C ARG A 24 4.64 -10.88 9.74
N TRP A 25 3.61 -11.44 10.38
CA TRP A 25 3.01 -12.70 9.91
C TRP A 25 2.36 -12.55 8.53
N VAL A 26 1.62 -11.45 8.30
CA VAL A 26 0.96 -11.19 7.01
C VAL A 26 2.00 -11.07 5.88
N ILE A 27 3.12 -10.37 6.10
CA ILE A 27 4.20 -10.24 5.10
C ILE A 27 4.81 -11.62 4.77
N ALA A 28 5.09 -12.42 5.80
CA ALA A 28 5.65 -13.76 5.61
C ALA A 28 4.68 -14.67 4.85
N GLU A 29 3.39 -14.65 5.20
CA GLU A 29 2.36 -15.46 4.55
C GLU A 29 2.10 -14.99 3.11
N ALA A 30 2.14 -13.68 2.86
CA ALA A 30 2.07 -13.11 1.52
C ALA A 30 3.21 -13.65 0.62
N CYS A 31 4.45 -13.64 1.11
CA CYS A 31 5.60 -14.15 0.38
C CYS A 31 5.50 -15.68 0.16
N ARG A 32 5.10 -16.43 1.20
CA ARG A 32 4.85 -17.88 1.10
C ARG A 32 3.80 -18.19 0.03
N GLN A 33 2.69 -17.45 0.04
CA GLN A 33 1.57 -17.68 -0.87
C GLN A 33 1.94 -17.33 -2.32
N LEU A 34 2.72 -16.26 -2.54
CA LEU A 34 3.27 -15.95 -3.86
C LEU A 34 4.16 -17.07 -4.40
N ALA A 35 5.01 -17.65 -3.55
CA ALA A 35 5.87 -18.77 -3.93
C ALA A 35 5.06 -20.04 -4.26
N GLU A 36 3.99 -20.31 -3.50
CA GLU A 36 3.06 -21.40 -3.78
C GLU A 36 2.34 -21.20 -5.12
N TRP A 37 1.82 -20.01 -5.40
CA TRP A 37 1.20 -19.74 -6.70
C TRP A 37 2.19 -19.89 -7.86
N ARG A 38 3.44 -19.45 -7.66
CA ARG A 38 4.50 -19.65 -8.65
C ARG A 38 4.76 -21.14 -8.93
N SER A 39 4.76 -22.01 -7.92
CA SER A 39 4.97 -23.46 -8.11
C SER A 39 3.79 -24.13 -8.81
N GLN A 40 2.59 -23.55 -8.69
CA GLN A 40 1.39 -23.97 -9.42
C GLN A 40 1.27 -23.34 -10.82
N ASN A 41 2.32 -22.63 -11.28
CA ASN A 41 2.34 -21.92 -12.55
C ASN A 41 1.26 -20.81 -12.66
N ILE A 42 0.78 -20.32 -11.52
CA ILE A 42 -0.12 -19.17 -11.42
C ILE A 42 0.74 -17.92 -11.26
N HIS A 43 0.77 -17.09 -12.30
CA HIS A 43 1.58 -15.88 -12.30
C HIS A 43 0.78 -14.71 -11.72
N ILE A 44 1.13 -14.29 -10.50
CA ILE A 44 0.64 -13.07 -9.88
C ILE A 44 1.69 -11.97 -10.08
N PRO A 45 1.40 -10.91 -10.86
CA PRO A 45 2.39 -9.88 -11.16
C PRO A 45 2.87 -9.13 -9.92
N ALA A 46 1.96 -8.89 -8.98
CA ALA A 46 2.26 -8.38 -7.66
C ALA A 46 1.11 -8.63 -6.68
N LEU A 47 1.45 -8.69 -5.40
CA LEU A 47 0.51 -8.75 -4.30
C LEU A 47 0.77 -7.58 -3.36
N SER A 48 -0.33 -6.92 -2.97
CA SER A 48 -0.27 -5.76 -2.09
C SER A 48 -0.63 -6.14 -0.65
N VAL A 49 0.12 -5.60 0.31
CA VAL A 49 -0.06 -5.82 1.75
C VAL A 49 -0.30 -4.49 2.44
N ASN A 50 -1.40 -4.40 3.18
CA ASN A 50 -1.71 -3.27 4.04
C ASN A 50 -0.93 -3.36 5.35
N LEU A 51 -0.16 -2.32 5.66
CA LEU A 51 0.60 -2.22 6.90
C LEU A 51 0.14 -1.00 7.70
N SER A 52 0.05 -1.16 9.02
CA SER A 52 -0.34 -0.07 9.91
C SER A 52 0.78 0.96 10.06
N ALA A 53 0.42 2.17 10.47
CA ALA A 53 1.39 3.22 10.74
C ALA A 53 2.37 2.85 11.85
N LEU A 54 1.90 2.11 12.87
CA LEU A 54 2.76 1.58 13.93
C LEU A 54 3.83 0.64 13.38
N HIS A 55 3.48 -0.22 12.42
CA HIS A 55 4.45 -1.13 11.83
C HIS A 55 5.51 -0.40 10.99
N PHE A 56 5.12 0.68 10.28
CA PHE A 56 6.08 1.57 9.60
C PHE A 56 6.99 2.36 10.55
N ARG A 57 6.58 2.54 11.81
CA ARG A 57 7.45 3.14 12.85
C ARG A 57 8.49 2.15 13.39
N SER A 58 8.31 0.85 13.14
CA SER A 58 9.23 -0.18 13.58
C SER A 58 10.52 -0.19 12.75
N ASN A 59 11.67 -0.06 13.41
CA ASN A 59 12.99 -0.20 12.78
C ASN A 59 13.23 -1.58 12.16
N GLN A 60 12.42 -2.58 12.54
CA GLN A 60 12.56 -3.94 12.05
C GLN A 60 11.80 -4.19 10.75
N LEU A 61 10.92 -3.28 10.31
CA LEU A 61 10.08 -3.52 9.13
C LEU A 61 10.90 -3.85 7.86
N PRO A 62 11.96 -3.09 7.50
CA PRO A 62 12.75 -3.44 6.32
C PRO A 62 13.38 -4.83 6.40
N ASN A 63 13.86 -5.24 7.58
CA ASN A 63 14.43 -6.57 7.80
C ASN A 63 13.35 -7.65 7.67
N GLN A 64 12.17 -7.44 8.25
CA GLN A 64 11.06 -8.40 8.15
C GLN A 64 10.61 -8.64 6.70
N VAL A 65 10.54 -7.58 5.89
CA VAL A 65 10.22 -7.68 4.47
C VAL A 65 11.32 -8.41 3.71
N SER A 66 12.57 -8.01 3.91
CA SER A 66 13.75 -8.66 3.31
C SER A 66 13.81 -10.14 3.65
N ASP A 67 13.68 -10.51 4.93
CA ASP A 67 13.77 -11.89 5.38
C ASP A 67 12.66 -12.76 4.78
N ALA A 68 11.42 -12.24 4.73
CA ALA A 68 10.30 -12.95 4.11
C ALA A 68 10.49 -13.14 2.60
N MET A 69 10.99 -12.11 1.90
CA MET A 69 11.28 -12.20 0.47
C MET A 69 12.38 -13.23 0.19
N HIS A 70 13.48 -13.20 0.94
CA HIS A 70 14.58 -14.14 0.78
C HIS A 70 14.17 -15.59 1.09
N ALA A 71 13.40 -15.80 2.16
CA ALA A 71 12.96 -17.14 2.57
C ALA A 71 12.16 -17.87 1.49
N TRP A 72 11.41 -17.13 0.66
CA TRP A 72 10.53 -17.68 -0.37
C TRP A 72 10.99 -17.36 -1.80
N GLY A 73 12.15 -16.72 -1.96
CA GLY A 73 12.71 -16.30 -3.24
C GLY A 73 11.78 -15.40 -4.02
N ILE A 74 11.16 -14.41 -3.36
CA ILE A 74 10.26 -13.44 -3.96
C ILE A 74 11.07 -12.21 -4.38
N ASP A 75 10.88 -11.77 -5.62
CA ASP A 75 11.45 -10.52 -6.09
C ASP A 75 10.62 -9.34 -5.59
N GLY A 76 11.27 -8.24 -5.19
CA GLY A 76 10.61 -7.06 -4.61
C GLY A 76 9.49 -6.51 -5.49
N HIS A 77 9.63 -6.58 -6.83
CA HIS A 77 8.59 -6.08 -7.74
C HIS A 77 7.24 -6.81 -7.63
N GLN A 78 7.25 -8.02 -7.03
CA GLN A 78 6.07 -8.84 -6.79
C GLN A 78 5.37 -8.49 -5.47
N LEU A 79 5.97 -7.66 -4.61
CA LEU A 79 5.38 -7.19 -3.37
C LEU A 79 5.09 -5.69 -3.47
N THR A 80 3.97 -5.25 -2.92
CA THR A 80 3.63 -3.84 -2.79
C THR A 80 3.15 -3.58 -1.36
N VAL A 81 3.68 -2.57 -0.70
CA VAL A 81 3.20 -2.15 0.62
C VAL A 81 2.27 -0.96 0.46
N GLU A 82 1.16 -0.98 1.18
CA GLU A 82 0.15 0.07 1.15
C GLU A 82 0.27 0.96 2.38
N ILE A 83 0.17 2.28 2.15
CA ILE A 83 0.18 3.31 3.18
C ILE A 83 -1.06 4.17 3.06
N THR A 84 -1.63 4.65 4.17
CA THR A 84 -2.77 5.57 4.11
C THR A 84 -2.33 6.99 3.77
N GLU A 85 -3.25 7.81 3.23
CA GLU A 85 -3.01 9.25 3.02
C GLU A 85 -2.55 9.94 4.32
N SER A 86 -3.16 9.61 5.47
CA SER A 86 -2.78 10.16 6.77
C SER A 86 -1.33 9.89 7.12
N MET A 87 -0.85 8.65 6.90
CA MET A 87 0.54 8.31 7.18
C MET A 87 1.52 9.00 6.24
N MET A 88 1.16 9.14 4.96
CA MET A 88 1.92 9.97 4.02
C MET A 88 2.07 11.41 4.52
N MET A 89 1.04 11.95 5.18
CA MET A 89 1.04 13.31 5.72
C MET A 89 1.82 13.47 7.04
N GLU A 90 2.28 12.39 7.69
CA GLU A 90 3.10 12.48 8.90
C GLU A 90 4.51 13.01 8.61
N HIS A 91 4.98 14.01 9.36
CA HIS A 91 6.34 14.56 9.22
C HIS A 91 7.41 13.74 9.97
N ASP A 92 7.43 12.42 9.75
CA ASP A 92 8.42 11.53 10.37
C ASP A 92 9.49 11.12 9.35
N THR A 93 10.68 11.71 9.48
CA THR A 93 11.83 11.42 8.60
C THR A 93 12.28 9.97 8.64
N GLU A 94 12.05 9.26 9.74
CA GLU A 94 12.45 7.85 9.87
C GLU A 94 11.52 6.93 9.08
N ILE A 95 10.21 7.25 9.00
CA ILE A 95 9.27 6.52 8.13
C ILE A 95 9.72 6.62 6.66
N PHE A 96 10.10 7.82 6.20
CA PHE A 96 10.58 8.01 4.82
C PHE A 96 11.85 7.20 4.52
N LYS A 97 12.81 7.15 5.46
CA LYS A 97 14.02 6.33 5.30
C LYS A 97 13.67 4.85 5.15
N ARG A 98 12.75 4.33 5.97
CA ARG A 98 12.32 2.92 5.89
C ARG A 98 11.59 2.63 4.59
N ILE A 99 10.72 3.54 4.15
CA ILE A 99 10.07 3.45 2.83
C ILE A 99 11.13 3.39 1.74
N GLN A 100 12.13 4.27 1.76
CA GLN A 100 13.19 4.27 0.75
C GLN A 100 13.97 2.96 0.74
N ILE A 101 14.30 2.38 1.90
CA ILE A 101 14.95 1.08 1.98
C ILE A 101 14.10 -0.01 1.30
N LEU A 102 12.78 -0.03 1.55
CA LEU A 102 11.88 -0.99 0.88
C LEU A 102 11.86 -0.76 -0.64
N ARG A 103 11.88 0.49 -1.09
CA ARG A 103 11.94 0.84 -2.51
C ARG A 103 13.24 0.37 -3.17
N ASP A 104 14.36 0.51 -2.48
CA ASP A 104 15.68 0.06 -2.96
C ASP A 104 15.74 -1.48 -3.07
N MET A 105 14.90 -2.20 -2.33
CA MET A 105 14.67 -3.65 -2.49
C MET A 105 13.76 -3.99 -3.68
N GLY A 106 13.26 -3.00 -4.42
CA GLY A 106 12.32 -3.17 -5.52
C GLY A 106 10.85 -3.29 -5.11
N VAL A 107 10.54 -3.17 -3.82
CA VAL A 107 9.16 -3.25 -3.30
C VAL A 107 8.35 -2.07 -3.78
N GLY A 108 7.14 -2.33 -4.28
CA GLY A 108 6.19 -1.28 -4.66
C GLY A 108 5.68 -0.53 -3.43
N LEU A 109 5.40 0.76 -3.58
CA LEU A 109 4.70 1.58 -2.59
C LEU A 109 3.39 2.07 -3.20
N SER A 110 2.28 1.80 -2.52
CA SER A 110 0.95 2.27 -2.90
C SER A 110 0.39 3.19 -1.82
N VAL A 111 -0.25 4.28 -2.21
CA VAL A 111 -1.03 5.12 -1.28
C VAL A 111 -2.50 4.72 -1.38
N ASP A 112 -3.11 4.35 -0.26
CA ASP A 112 -4.52 3.99 -0.15
C ASP A 112 -5.37 5.17 0.35
N ASP A 113 -6.66 5.12 0.03
CA ASP A 113 -7.69 6.11 0.37
C ASP A 113 -7.35 7.56 -0.02
N PHE A 114 -6.63 7.72 -1.13
CA PHE A 114 -6.23 9.05 -1.62
C PHE A 114 -7.45 9.85 -2.10
N GLY A 115 -7.54 11.11 -1.65
CA GLY A 115 -8.63 12.03 -2.01
C GLY A 115 -9.68 12.20 -0.92
N THR A 116 -9.47 11.61 0.25
CA THR A 116 -10.23 11.92 1.48
C THR A 116 -9.73 13.22 2.12
N GLY A 117 -8.46 13.60 1.88
CA GLY A 117 -7.88 14.91 2.15
C GLY A 117 -7.56 15.70 0.86
N PHE A 118 -7.72 17.03 0.90
CA PHE A 118 -7.41 17.91 -0.26
C PHE A 118 -5.92 18.27 -0.39
N SER A 119 -5.05 17.74 0.48
CA SER A 119 -3.68 18.27 0.70
C SER A 119 -2.55 17.29 0.35
N GLY A 120 -2.86 16.07 -0.10
CA GLY A 120 -1.85 15.02 -0.33
C GLY A 120 -0.96 15.19 -1.57
N LEU A 121 -1.36 16.01 -2.55
CA LEU A 121 -0.69 16.09 -3.86
C LEU A 121 0.76 16.58 -3.81
N SER A 122 1.07 17.59 -2.98
CA SER A 122 2.44 18.10 -2.86
C SER A 122 3.38 17.07 -2.23
N ARG A 123 2.85 16.29 -1.28
CA ARG A 123 3.59 15.23 -0.58
C ARG A 123 3.89 14.06 -1.48
N LEU A 124 2.94 13.73 -2.35
CA LEU A 124 3.03 12.64 -3.30
C LEU A 124 4.25 12.75 -4.23
N VAL A 125 4.61 13.97 -4.64
CA VAL A 125 5.80 14.23 -5.48
C VAL A 125 7.11 13.92 -4.74
N SER A 126 7.13 14.05 -3.40
CA SER A 126 8.32 13.81 -2.58
C SER A 126 8.50 12.35 -2.16
N LEU A 127 7.49 11.51 -2.38
CA LEU A 127 7.51 10.10 -2.02
C LEU A 127 7.80 9.23 -3.23
N PRO A 128 8.59 8.16 -3.08
CA PRO A 128 8.78 7.16 -4.12
C PRO A 128 7.55 6.25 -4.22
N VAL A 129 6.38 6.82 -4.48
CA VAL A 129 5.13 6.08 -4.73
C VAL A 129 5.19 5.46 -6.12
N THR A 130 4.63 4.26 -6.27
CA THR A 130 4.45 3.60 -7.58
C THR A 130 3.00 3.47 -8.01
N GLU A 131 2.06 3.61 -7.07
CA GLU A 131 0.64 3.40 -7.29
C GLU A 131 -0.16 4.32 -6.36
N ILE A 132 -1.22 4.92 -6.86
CA ILE A 132 -2.23 5.57 -6.02
C ILE A 132 -3.54 4.80 -6.17
N LYS A 133 -4.16 4.47 -5.05
CA LYS A 133 -5.56 4.04 -5.01
C LYS A 133 -6.44 5.20 -4.60
N ILE A 134 -7.36 5.54 -5.50
CA ILE A 134 -8.36 6.57 -5.24
C ILE A 134 -9.52 5.94 -4.50
N ASP A 135 -9.92 6.60 -3.41
CA ASP A 135 -11.04 6.18 -2.59
C ASP A 135 -12.35 6.10 -3.39
N LYS A 136 -13.20 5.14 -3.02
CA LYS A 136 -14.49 4.91 -3.67
C LYS A 136 -15.36 6.14 -3.67
N SER A 137 -15.45 6.83 -2.53
CA SER A 137 -16.35 7.97 -2.39
C SER A 137 -15.97 9.08 -3.36
N PHE A 138 -14.69 9.20 -3.70
CA PHE A 138 -14.19 10.15 -4.68
C PHE A 138 -14.57 9.75 -6.12
N VAL A 139 -14.47 8.46 -6.45
CA VAL A 139 -14.92 7.92 -7.75
C VAL A 139 -16.44 8.04 -7.91
N ASP A 140 -17.22 7.72 -6.88
CA ASP A 140 -18.68 7.79 -6.94
C ASP A 140 -19.17 9.24 -7.11
N ARG A 141 -18.53 10.20 -6.44
CA ARG A 141 -18.87 11.63 -6.55
C ARG A 141 -18.43 12.26 -7.87
N CYS A 142 -17.42 11.72 -8.57
CA CYS A 142 -16.98 12.30 -9.84
C CYS A 142 -18.04 12.18 -10.95
N LEU A 143 -19.01 11.27 -10.80
CA LEU A 143 -20.12 11.10 -11.74
C LEU A 143 -21.14 12.24 -11.68
N THR A 144 -21.20 12.96 -10.54
CA THR A 144 -22.19 14.00 -10.28
C THR A 144 -21.57 15.38 -10.06
N GLU A 145 -20.31 15.45 -9.61
CA GLU A 145 -19.62 16.70 -9.28
C GLU A 145 -18.49 17.02 -10.28
N LYS A 146 -18.70 18.01 -11.16
CA LYS A 146 -17.72 18.43 -12.19
C LYS A 146 -16.35 18.81 -11.61
N ARG A 147 -16.32 19.41 -10.42
CA ARG A 147 -15.07 19.79 -9.74
C ARG A 147 -14.23 18.57 -9.34
N ILE A 148 -14.88 17.49 -8.91
CA ILE A 148 -14.22 16.23 -8.54
C ILE A 148 -13.70 15.52 -9.78
N LEU A 149 -14.46 15.53 -10.88
CA LEU A 149 -13.98 15.01 -12.16
C LEU A 149 -12.70 15.71 -12.62
N ALA A 150 -12.66 17.05 -12.58
CA ALA A 150 -11.47 17.82 -12.95
C ALA A 150 -10.27 17.50 -12.04
N LEU A 151 -10.50 17.30 -10.74
CA LEU A 151 -9.42 16.90 -9.81
C LEU A 151 -8.93 15.48 -10.09
N LEU A 152 -9.83 14.54 -10.40
CA LEU A 152 -9.48 13.17 -10.77
C LEU A 152 -8.63 13.13 -12.05
N GLU A 153 -8.97 13.94 -13.05
CA GLU A 153 -8.19 14.10 -14.28
C GLU A 153 -6.79 14.66 -13.99
N ALA A 154 -6.70 15.67 -13.11
CA ALA A 154 -5.42 16.23 -12.68
C ALA A 154 -4.55 15.19 -11.94
N ILE A 155 -5.11 14.44 -10.99
CA ILE A 155 -4.41 13.36 -10.27
C ILE A 155 -3.91 12.30 -11.27
N THR A 156 -4.75 11.91 -12.24
CA THR A 156 -4.39 10.95 -13.28
C THR A 156 -3.22 11.45 -14.13
N SER A 157 -3.23 12.74 -14.49
CA SER A 157 -2.15 13.37 -15.27
C SER A 157 -0.84 13.43 -14.48
N ILE A 158 -0.91 13.73 -13.18
CA ILE A 158 0.26 13.73 -12.28
C ILE A 158 0.84 12.32 -12.17
N GLY A 159 0.00 11.30 -11.92
CA GLY A 159 0.46 9.90 -11.85
C GLY A 159 1.16 9.44 -13.13
N GLN A 160 0.63 9.82 -14.31
CA GLN A 160 1.30 9.54 -15.59
C GLN A 160 2.65 10.25 -15.71
N SER A 161 2.74 11.51 -15.28
CA SER A 161 3.98 12.29 -15.32
C SER A 161 5.05 11.75 -14.37
N LEU A 162 4.64 11.14 -13.26
CA LEU A 162 5.52 10.51 -12.27
C LEU A 162 5.83 9.03 -12.60
N GLN A 163 5.41 8.53 -13.77
CA GLN A 163 5.63 7.15 -14.22
C GLN A 163 5.05 6.09 -13.26
N PHE A 164 3.88 6.36 -12.68
CA PHE A 164 3.20 5.37 -11.85
C PHE A 164 2.77 4.16 -12.68
N ASN A 165 2.86 2.99 -12.05
CA ASN A 165 2.49 1.75 -12.68
C ASN A 165 0.96 1.71 -12.79
N ARG A 166 0.44 1.88 -14.01
CA ARG A 166 -0.97 1.62 -14.34
C ARG A 166 -1.28 0.14 -14.15
N ARG A 167 -1.53 -0.29 -12.92
CA ARG A 167 -2.03 -1.64 -12.64
C ARG A 167 -3.54 -1.60 -12.70
N GLY A 168 -4.12 -2.34 -13.65
CA GLY A 168 -5.56 -2.49 -13.83
C GLY A 168 -6.21 -3.31 -12.71
N GLY A 169 -6.06 -2.90 -11.46
CA GLY A 169 -6.75 -3.48 -10.32
C GLY A 169 -8.18 -2.94 -10.25
N ARG A 170 -9.15 -3.67 -10.82
CA ARG A 170 -10.56 -3.50 -10.41
C ARG A 170 -10.77 -4.22 -9.08
N GLY A 171 -10.33 -3.61 -7.98
CA GLY A 171 -10.93 -3.92 -6.69
C GLY A 171 -12.38 -3.48 -6.74
N ARG A 172 -13.33 -4.24 -6.17
CA ARG A 172 -14.77 -3.92 -6.21
C ARG A 172 -15.13 -2.51 -5.67
N ASN A 173 -14.17 -1.79 -5.07
CA ASN A 173 -14.36 -0.52 -4.39
C ASN A 173 -13.37 0.61 -4.73
N GLN A 174 -12.32 0.45 -5.56
CA GLN A 174 -11.31 1.50 -5.75
C GLN A 174 -10.76 1.51 -7.18
N ARG A 175 -10.14 2.65 -7.58
CA ARG A 175 -9.43 2.78 -8.86
C ARG A 175 -7.95 3.06 -8.61
N ALA A 176 -7.09 2.14 -9.02
CA ALA A 176 -5.64 2.33 -9.03
C ALA A 176 -5.21 3.14 -10.26
N ILE A 177 -4.27 4.08 -10.07
CA ILE A 177 -3.61 4.87 -11.12
C ILE A 177 -2.10 4.63 -11.07
#